data_AF-A0A3A0DI67-F1
#
_entry.id   AF-A0A3A0DI67-F1
#
_cell.length_a   1.000
_cell.length_b   1.000
_cell.length_c   1.000
_cell.angle_alpha   90.00
_cell.angle_beta   90.00
_cell.angle_gamma   90.00
#
_symmetry.space_group_name_H-M   'P 1'
#
loop_
_entity.id
_entity.type
_entity.pdbx_description
1 polymer ?
#
loop_
_entity_poly.entity_id
_entity_poly.type
_entity_poly.pdbx_seq_one_letter_code
_entity_poly.pdbx_strand_id
1 'polypeptide(L)'
;MICGRSLFALVLLVLVGLAAASRSAPVVAQDADATQAEAPADAGAAESQDADSADAEKKEEPEAFLIPRQAGIDHVIQGDYVGEVFLGPDPTKHAVQIIALGDGKFSAKLYVGGLPGEGWDGKKPDEFEGTVDGEFGIFKCSLGTLTVKNAGIAVENANAVVIGELIREIRRSKTQGMKPPKGAQVLLDSSDPLLTEESLPNWVSVKEGEEPQLDDVAICQGVNSKATFQDCILHIEFMTPFMPKARGQARGNSGVYLQGRYEVQVLDSFGLEGKDNECGGIYEVQAPKVNMCYPPLQWQTYDIKFTAAKFDASGKKTANARMTVYHNGVKIHDNVEVPKATRAAPNAEGPESGFLHLQDHGSPVRYRNIWVLDLVKARAERKAAGK
;
A
#
# COMPACT_ATOMS: atom_id res chain seq x y z
N MET A 1 -53.43 -35.71 -7.65
CA MET A 1 -53.31 -35.71 -9.12
C MET A 1 -52.15 -34.80 -9.45
N ILE A 2 -50.93 -35.33 -9.69
CA ILE A 2 -50.38 -35.70 -11.02
C ILE A 2 -50.40 -34.47 -11.93
N CYS A 3 -49.34 -33.91 -12.51
CA CYS A 3 -48.03 -34.36 -13.01
C CYS A 3 -47.18 -33.06 -13.13
N GLY A 4 -45.86 -32.97 -12.94
CA GLY A 4 -44.82 -33.81 -13.51
C GLY A 4 -44.25 -33.17 -14.77
N ARG A 5 -43.01 -32.65 -14.72
CA ARG A 5 -41.90 -33.04 -15.62
C ARG A 5 -40.63 -32.20 -15.41
N SER A 6 -39.60 -32.91 -14.97
CA SER A 6 -38.18 -32.57 -15.01
C SER A 6 -37.69 -32.36 -16.44
N LEU A 7 -36.72 -31.48 -16.62
CA LEU A 7 -35.80 -31.50 -17.76
C LEU A 7 -34.38 -31.64 -17.23
N PHE A 8 -33.86 -32.87 -17.30
CA PHE A 8 -32.45 -33.19 -17.16
C PHE A 8 -31.77 -32.86 -18.50
N ALA A 9 -30.76 -31.99 -18.49
CA ALA A 9 -29.87 -31.80 -19.62
C ALA A 9 -28.56 -32.54 -19.36
N LEU A 10 -28.36 -33.57 -20.17
CA LEU A 10 -27.18 -34.44 -20.27
C LEU A 10 -26.09 -33.68 -21.04
N VAL A 11 -24.93 -33.43 -20.43
CA VAL A 11 -23.72 -32.98 -21.17
C VAL A 11 -22.67 -34.07 -21.07
N LEU A 12 -22.33 -34.58 -22.26
CA LEU A 12 -21.41 -35.67 -22.53
C LEU A 12 -19.96 -35.14 -22.47
N LEU A 13 -19.15 -35.64 -21.54
CA LEU A 13 -17.71 -35.33 -21.48
C LEU A 13 -16.93 -36.39 -22.28
N VAL A 14 -16.27 -35.99 -23.35
CA VAL A 14 -15.37 -36.85 -24.13
C VAL A 14 -13.96 -36.70 -23.55
N LEU A 15 -13.49 -37.75 -22.88
CA LEU A 15 -12.10 -37.93 -22.45
C LEU A 15 -11.31 -38.62 -23.57
N VAL A 16 -10.29 -37.94 -24.10
CA VAL A 16 -9.21 -38.58 -24.87
C VAL A 16 -7.94 -38.38 -24.07
N GLY A 17 -7.44 -39.47 -23.48
CA GLY A 17 -6.11 -39.53 -22.91
C GLY A 17 -5.06 -39.81 -23.98
N LEU A 18 -3.87 -39.26 -23.80
CA LEU A 18 -2.66 -39.85 -24.34
C LEU A 18 -1.57 -39.79 -23.26
N ALA A 19 -1.21 -40.97 -22.75
CA ALA A 19 -0.03 -41.19 -21.95
C ALA A 19 1.14 -41.52 -22.87
N ALA A 20 2.32 -40.97 -22.59
CA ALA A 20 3.59 -41.55 -23.05
C ALA A 20 4.63 -41.38 -21.94
N ALA A 21 5.00 -42.51 -21.35
CA ALA A 21 6.16 -42.65 -20.48
C ALA A 21 7.38 -43.00 -21.33
N SER A 22 8.56 -42.52 -20.96
CA SER A 22 9.81 -43.25 -21.21
C SER A 22 10.79 -43.05 -20.05
N ARG A 23 11.57 -44.10 -19.79
CA ARG A 23 12.29 -44.42 -18.55
C ARG A 23 13.74 -43.89 -18.54
N SER A 24 14.19 -43.56 -17.33
CA SER A 24 15.54 -43.62 -16.68
C SER A 24 16.64 -44.44 -17.39
N ALA A 25 17.97 -44.17 -17.31
CA ALA A 25 18.89 -43.92 -16.17
C ALA A 25 20.37 -43.79 -16.72
N PRO A 26 21.51 -43.83 -15.96
CA PRO A 26 21.93 -43.15 -14.71
C PRO A 26 23.43 -42.65 -14.65
N VAL A 27 23.85 -42.14 -13.47
CA VAL A 27 25.23 -42.02 -12.86
C VAL A 27 26.18 -40.98 -13.51
N VAL A 28 26.92 -40.09 -12.83
CA VAL A 28 27.95 -40.30 -11.78
C VAL A 28 28.14 -39.02 -10.94
N ALA A 29 28.34 -39.21 -9.63
CA ALA A 29 28.82 -38.23 -8.67
C ALA A 29 30.35 -38.32 -8.53
N GLN A 30 31.02 -37.20 -8.26
CA GLN A 30 32.33 -37.17 -7.60
C GLN A 30 32.57 -35.80 -6.93
N ASP A 31 32.71 -35.85 -5.59
CA ASP A 31 33.62 -35.15 -4.66
C ASP A 31 34.10 -33.73 -5.01
N ALA A 32 33.77 -32.70 -4.24
CA ALA A 32 34.40 -32.31 -2.96
C ALA A 32 35.88 -31.91 -3.10
N ASP A 33 36.15 -30.59 -3.09
CA ASP A 33 37.26 -30.07 -2.28
C ASP A 33 37.01 -28.62 -1.89
N ALA A 34 37.36 -28.32 -0.64
CA ALA A 34 37.26 -27.05 0.02
C ALA A 34 38.67 -26.47 0.13
N THR A 35 38.87 -25.22 -0.29
CA THR A 35 40.02 -24.44 0.16
C THR A 35 39.63 -22.99 0.41
N GLN A 36 39.82 -22.60 1.67
CA GLN A 36 39.87 -21.23 2.15
C GLN A 36 41.15 -20.57 1.63
N ALA A 37 41.07 -19.31 1.22
CA ALA A 37 42.20 -18.38 1.31
C ALA A 37 41.69 -16.92 1.33
N GLU A 38 41.89 -16.35 2.52
CA GLU A 38 41.99 -14.96 2.98
C GLU A 38 42.04 -13.79 1.99
N ALA A 39 41.40 -12.70 2.41
CA ALA A 39 41.55 -11.34 1.90
C ALA A 39 42.95 -10.77 2.19
N PRO A 40 43.32 -9.69 1.49
CA PRO A 40 44.02 -8.59 2.14
C PRO A 40 43.33 -7.24 1.93
N ALA A 41 43.57 -6.37 2.90
CA ALA A 41 43.09 -5.00 2.99
C ALA A 41 43.99 -4.02 2.21
N ASP A 42 43.32 -2.95 1.76
CA ASP A 42 43.74 -1.54 1.69
C ASP A 42 45.10 -1.16 1.08
N ALA A 43 45.05 -0.44 -0.05
CA ALA A 43 45.94 0.68 -0.33
C ALA A 43 45.43 1.54 -1.49
N GLY A 44 45.26 2.84 -1.22
CA GLY A 44 45.82 3.88 -2.08
C GLY A 44 44.94 4.42 -3.20
N ALA A 45 44.46 5.65 -2.98
CA ALA A 45 43.94 6.54 -3.99
C ALA A 45 44.95 6.78 -5.13
N ALA A 46 44.47 6.69 -6.37
CA ALA A 46 45.06 7.34 -7.53
C ALA A 46 43.93 7.79 -8.45
N GLU A 47 43.90 9.09 -8.73
CA GLU A 47 43.04 9.72 -9.73
C GLU A 47 43.35 9.15 -11.12
N SER A 48 42.31 8.79 -11.86
CA SER A 48 42.38 8.64 -13.31
C SER A 48 41.14 9.31 -13.92
N GLN A 49 41.33 10.55 -14.37
CA GLN A 49 40.53 11.14 -15.42
C GLN A 49 40.95 10.48 -16.73
N ASP A 50 40.03 9.78 -17.39
CA ASP A 50 39.62 10.10 -18.77
C ASP A 50 38.60 9.10 -19.30
N ALA A 51 37.51 9.68 -19.82
CA ALA A 51 36.65 9.23 -20.91
C ALA A 51 36.34 7.73 -21.06
N ASP A 52 35.14 7.35 -20.64
CA ASP A 52 34.30 6.53 -21.51
C ASP A 52 32.85 7.01 -21.41
N SER A 53 32.36 7.58 -22.51
CA SER A 53 30.95 7.92 -22.70
C SER A 53 30.18 6.64 -22.95
N ALA A 54 29.80 5.94 -21.88
CA ALA A 54 28.81 4.89 -21.94
C ALA A 54 27.43 5.54 -21.90
N ASP A 55 26.65 5.34 -22.95
CA ASP A 55 25.21 5.56 -22.98
C ASP A 55 24.59 5.01 -21.69
N ALA A 56 24.24 5.90 -20.76
CA ALA A 56 23.35 5.55 -19.69
C ALA A 56 22.01 5.25 -20.35
N GLU A 57 21.75 3.96 -20.61
CA GLU A 57 20.41 3.48 -20.94
C GLU A 57 19.47 4.12 -19.93
N LYS A 58 18.62 5.02 -20.43
CA LYS A 58 17.65 5.74 -19.63
C LYS A 58 16.73 4.68 -19.06
N LYS A 59 16.97 4.28 -17.81
CA LYS A 59 16.22 3.25 -17.09
C LYS A 59 14.75 3.61 -17.24
N GLU A 60 14.01 2.85 -18.05
CA GLU A 60 12.60 3.13 -18.30
C GLU A 60 11.90 3.20 -16.94
N GLU A 61 11.22 4.33 -16.69
CA GLU A 61 10.45 4.47 -15.47
C GLU A 61 9.41 3.36 -15.42
N PRO A 62 9.25 2.68 -14.27
CA PRO A 62 8.32 1.56 -14.19
C PRO A 62 6.91 2.05 -14.50
N GLU A 63 6.25 1.35 -15.42
CA GLU A 63 4.90 1.66 -15.88
C GLU A 63 3.91 1.81 -14.72
N ALA A 64 3.16 2.92 -14.73
CA ALA A 64 2.18 3.25 -13.71
C ALA A 64 0.79 3.41 -14.32
N PHE A 65 -0.17 2.66 -13.78
CA PHE A 65 -1.57 2.74 -14.18
C PHE A 65 -2.37 3.46 -13.10
N LEU A 66 -3.26 4.36 -13.53
CA LEU A 66 -4.23 5.07 -12.67
C LEU A 66 -5.67 4.61 -12.93
N ILE A 67 -5.90 3.89 -14.03
CA ILE A 67 -7.23 3.46 -14.45
C ILE A 67 -7.24 1.93 -14.54
N PRO A 68 -8.09 1.23 -13.74
CA PRO A 68 -8.14 -0.23 -13.68
C PRO A 68 -8.23 -0.94 -15.04
N ARG A 69 -9.02 -0.39 -15.98
CA ARG A 69 -9.23 -0.98 -17.31
C ARG A 69 -7.97 -0.98 -18.20
N GLN A 70 -6.96 -0.19 -17.86
CA GLN A 70 -5.69 -0.13 -18.58
C GLN A 70 -4.65 -1.09 -17.98
N ALA A 71 -4.87 -1.59 -16.76
CA ALA A 71 -3.90 -2.33 -15.96
C ALA A 71 -3.85 -3.85 -16.24
N GLY A 72 -4.60 -4.32 -17.24
CA GLY A 72 -4.52 -5.69 -17.75
C GLY A 72 -4.90 -6.79 -16.76
N ILE A 73 -4.51 -8.03 -17.11
CA ILE A 73 -4.86 -9.24 -16.35
C ILE A 73 -4.26 -9.26 -14.94
N ASP A 74 -3.08 -8.67 -14.75
CA ASP A 74 -2.41 -8.61 -13.45
C ASP A 74 -3.28 -7.88 -12.41
N HIS A 75 -3.90 -6.77 -12.80
CA HIS A 75 -4.85 -6.06 -11.94
C HIS A 75 -6.15 -6.84 -11.74
N VAL A 76 -6.64 -7.53 -12.77
CA VAL A 76 -7.86 -8.37 -12.69
C VAL A 76 -7.70 -9.54 -11.72
N ILE A 77 -6.48 -10.04 -11.52
CA ILE A 77 -6.18 -11.14 -10.59
C ILE A 77 -5.75 -10.61 -9.21
N GLN A 78 -4.94 -9.55 -9.13
CA GLN A 78 -4.52 -8.96 -7.85
C GLN A 78 -5.71 -8.48 -7.02
N GLY A 79 -5.69 -8.74 -5.72
CA GLY A 79 -6.69 -8.23 -4.79
C GLY A 79 -6.77 -9.00 -3.48
N ASP A 80 -7.69 -8.56 -2.63
CA ASP A 80 -8.14 -9.28 -1.45
C ASP A 80 -9.29 -10.24 -1.85
N TYR A 81 -9.26 -11.47 -1.35
CA TYR A 81 -10.31 -12.47 -1.54
C TYR A 81 -10.65 -13.11 -0.19
N VAL A 82 -11.92 -13.32 0.09
CA VAL A 82 -12.39 -13.87 1.38
C VAL A 82 -13.48 -14.90 1.13
N GLY A 83 -13.48 -15.97 1.90
CA GLY A 83 -14.51 -17.00 1.80
C GLY A 83 -14.35 -18.11 2.82
N GLU A 84 -15.03 -19.21 2.56
CA GLU A 84 -15.05 -20.39 3.43
C GLU A 84 -14.45 -21.60 2.73
N VAL A 85 -13.72 -22.40 3.51
CA VAL A 85 -13.08 -23.64 3.04
C VAL A 85 -13.47 -24.79 3.98
N PHE A 86 -13.91 -25.89 3.39
CA PHE A 86 -14.36 -27.11 4.04
C PHE A 86 -13.19 -28.08 4.20
N LEU A 87 -12.45 -27.94 5.30
CA LEU A 87 -11.37 -28.87 5.71
C LEU A 87 -11.87 -30.00 6.62
N GLY A 88 -13.14 -29.91 7.05
CA GLY A 88 -13.82 -30.83 7.95
C GLY A 88 -15.34 -30.61 7.89
N PRO A 89 -16.10 -31.05 8.91
CA PRO A 89 -17.56 -30.88 8.92
C PRO A 89 -17.98 -29.40 8.98
N ASP A 90 -17.17 -28.57 9.66
CA ASP A 90 -17.43 -27.14 9.82
C ASP A 90 -16.54 -26.34 8.86
N PRO A 91 -17.10 -25.37 8.11
CA PRO A 91 -16.31 -24.49 7.27
C PRO A 91 -15.42 -23.58 8.10
N THR A 92 -14.26 -23.26 7.53
CA THR A 92 -13.29 -22.35 8.14
C THR A 92 -13.10 -21.13 7.25
N LYS A 93 -13.19 -19.94 7.84
CA LYS A 93 -13.00 -18.69 7.12
C LYS A 93 -11.54 -18.51 6.72
N HIS A 94 -11.31 -18.18 5.47
CA HIS A 94 -10.00 -17.91 4.90
C HIS A 94 -10.00 -16.62 4.10
N ALA A 95 -8.83 -16.04 3.94
CA ALA A 95 -8.60 -14.92 3.03
C ALA A 95 -7.30 -15.11 2.25
N VAL A 96 -7.26 -14.63 1.01
CA VAL A 96 -6.06 -14.62 0.18
C VAL A 96 -5.80 -13.20 -0.29
N GLN A 97 -4.58 -12.71 -0.07
CA GLN A 97 -4.07 -11.52 -0.73
C GLN A 97 -3.23 -11.96 -1.91
N ILE A 98 -3.61 -11.58 -3.12
CA ILE A 98 -2.85 -11.84 -4.35
C ILE A 98 -2.18 -10.56 -4.78
N ILE A 99 -0.86 -10.57 -4.92
CA ILE A 99 0.00 -9.42 -5.24
C ILE A 99 0.62 -9.65 -6.61
N ALA A 100 0.34 -8.74 -7.55
CA ALA A 100 0.94 -8.77 -8.88
C ALA A 100 2.43 -8.44 -8.82
N LEU A 101 3.21 -9.23 -9.56
CA LEU A 101 4.65 -9.07 -9.75
C LEU A 101 5.00 -8.60 -11.18
N GLY A 102 4.01 -8.43 -12.04
CA GLY A 102 4.18 -8.08 -13.45
C GLY A 102 4.26 -9.32 -14.33
N ASP A 103 3.88 -9.15 -15.59
CA ASP A 103 4.01 -10.15 -16.66
C ASP A 103 3.33 -11.49 -16.30
N GLY A 104 2.14 -11.43 -15.67
CA GLY A 104 1.36 -12.60 -15.31
C GLY A 104 1.92 -13.42 -14.14
N LYS A 105 2.85 -12.85 -13.35
CA LYS A 105 3.42 -13.47 -12.15
C LYS A 105 2.84 -12.85 -10.89
N PHE A 106 2.70 -13.66 -9.85
CA PHE A 106 2.07 -13.24 -8.59
C PHE A 106 2.77 -13.85 -7.39
N SER A 107 2.79 -13.10 -6.30
CA SER A 107 2.93 -13.63 -4.94
C SER A 107 1.56 -13.64 -4.28
N ALA A 108 1.30 -14.57 -3.38
CA ALA A 108 0.06 -14.64 -2.65
C ALA A 108 0.30 -15.05 -1.19
N LYS A 109 -0.61 -14.59 -0.33
CA LYS A 109 -0.62 -14.89 1.10
C LYS A 109 -1.99 -15.41 1.50
N LEU A 110 -2.05 -16.61 2.07
CA LEU A 110 -3.26 -17.21 2.63
C LEU A 110 -3.30 -17.00 4.14
N TYR A 111 -4.41 -16.46 4.61
CA TYR A 111 -4.70 -16.15 5.99
C TYR A 111 -5.87 -16.99 6.50
N VAL A 112 -5.78 -17.45 7.74
CA VAL A 112 -6.87 -18.12 8.44
C VAL A 112 -7.62 -17.11 9.31
N GLY A 113 -8.95 -17.14 9.29
CA GLY A 113 -9.84 -16.27 10.06
C GLY A 113 -10.27 -14.98 9.34
N GLY A 114 -9.49 -14.49 8.38
CA GLY A 114 -9.82 -13.29 7.59
C GLY A 114 -8.57 -12.52 7.15
N LEU A 115 -8.76 -11.29 6.68
CA LEU A 115 -7.67 -10.40 6.22
C LEU A 115 -6.95 -9.72 7.40
N PRO A 116 -5.75 -9.15 7.19
CA PRO A 116 -5.12 -8.26 8.14
C PRO A 116 -6.05 -7.11 8.58
N GLY A 117 -6.21 -6.98 9.90
CA GLY A 117 -7.16 -6.04 10.54
C GLY A 117 -8.63 -6.46 10.51
N GLU A 118 -8.98 -7.60 9.90
CA GLU A 118 -10.35 -8.10 9.72
C GLU A 118 -10.44 -9.61 9.93
N GLY A 119 -10.16 -10.07 11.15
CA GLY A 119 -10.41 -11.45 11.58
C GLY A 119 -9.23 -12.41 11.45
N TRP A 120 -8.14 -12.02 10.79
CA TRP A 120 -6.89 -12.81 10.81
C TRP A 120 -6.42 -13.05 12.25
N ASP A 121 -6.02 -14.29 12.54
CA ASP A 121 -5.59 -14.76 13.86
C ASP A 121 -4.18 -14.28 14.29
N GLY A 122 -3.46 -13.58 13.41
CA GLY A 122 -2.12 -13.06 13.65
C GLY A 122 -0.99 -14.08 13.48
N LYS A 123 -1.29 -15.33 13.09
CA LYS A 123 -0.25 -16.34 12.78
C LYS A 123 0.32 -16.12 11.40
N LYS A 124 1.60 -16.42 11.22
CA LYS A 124 2.31 -16.30 9.92
C LYS A 124 1.47 -16.92 8.79
N PRO A 125 1.13 -16.16 7.73
CA PRO A 125 0.37 -16.68 6.61
C PRO A 125 1.18 -17.70 5.80
N ASP A 126 0.49 -18.56 5.06
CA ASP A 126 1.10 -19.38 4.02
C ASP A 126 1.41 -18.49 2.81
N GLU A 127 2.65 -18.53 2.32
CA GLU A 127 3.13 -17.68 1.23
C GLU A 127 3.48 -18.56 0.03
N PHE A 128 2.97 -18.20 -1.14
CA PHE A 128 3.13 -18.98 -2.37
C PHE A 128 3.11 -18.08 -3.60
N GLU A 129 3.45 -18.66 -4.75
CA GLU A 129 3.48 -17.97 -6.03
C GLU A 129 2.37 -18.47 -6.96
N GLY A 130 2.07 -17.68 -7.98
CA GLY A 130 1.13 -18.05 -9.02
C GLY A 130 1.46 -17.44 -10.36
N THR A 131 0.82 -17.98 -11.39
CA THR A 131 0.98 -17.58 -12.79
C THR A 131 -0.37 -17.44 -13.47
N VAL A 132 -0.41 -16.73 -14.59
CA VAL A 132 -1.57 -16.72 -15.48
C VAL A 132 -1.52 -17.87 -16.49
N ASP A 133 -2.67 -18.52 -16.69
CA ASP A 133 -2.97 -19.38 -17.83
C ASP A 133 -4.25 -18.87 -18.52
N GLY A 134 -4.09 -18.25 -19.70
CA GLY A 134 -5.19 -17.57 -20.39
C GLY A 134 -5.79 -16.42 -19.57
N GLU A 135 -7.02 -16.59 -19.11
CA GLU A 135 -7.74 -15.63 -18.24
C GLU A 135 -7.72 -16.02 -16.75
N PHE A 136 -7.04 -17.12 -16.41
CA PHE A 136 -7.07 -17.72 -15.09
C PHE A 136 -5.77 -17.46 -14.33
N GLY A 137 -5.87 -17.07 -13.06
CA GLY A 137 -4.74 -17.09 -12.14
C GLY A 137 -4.65 -18.47 -11.47
N ILE A 138 -3.49 -19.13 -11.56
CA ILE A 138 -3.28 -20.47 -11.01
C ILE A 138 -2.22 -20.41 -9.91
N PHE A 139 -2.58 -20.92 -8.74
CA PHE A 139 -1.74 -20.91 -7.55
C PHE A 139 -1.75 -22.29 -6.89
N LYS A 140 -0.65 -22.66 -6.22
CA LYS A 140 -0.56 -23.88 -5.41
C LYS A 140 -0.15 -23.51 -3.99
N CYS A 141 -0.91 -23.96 -3.00
CA CYS A 141 -0.65 -23.68 -1.59
C CYS A 141 -1.01 -24.88 -0.70
N SER A 142 -0.98 -24.69 0.61
CA SER A 142 -1.34 -25.71 1.61
C SER A 142 -2.77 -26.25 1.48
N LEU A 143 -3.71 -25.50 0.90
CA LEU A 143 -5.09 -25.95 0.66
C LEU A 143 -5.24 -26.80 -0.61
N GLY A 144 -4.27 -26.72 -1.53
CA GLY A 144 -4.30 -27.35 -2.85
C GLY A 144 -4.14 -26.32 -3.99
N THR A 145 -4.95 -26.43 -5.03
CA THR A 145 -4.93 -25.54 -6.19
C THR A 145 -5.97 -24.44 -6.02
N LEU A 146 -5.55 -23.19 -6.23
CA LEU A 146 -6.42 -22.02 -6.24
C LEU A 146 -6.50 -21.52 -7.69
N THR A 147 -7.72 -21.46 -8.23
CA THR A 147 -7.98 -20.96 -9.58
C THR A 147 -8.82 -19.69 -9.50
N VAL A 148 -8.22 -18.58 -9.92
CA VAL A 148 -8.84 -17.25 -9.93
C VAL A 148 -9.49 -17.00 -11.28
N LYS A 149 -10.79 -16.66 -11.27
CA LYS A 149 -11.53 -16.20 -12.45
C LYS A 149 -12.66 -15.26 -12.03
N ASN A 150 -12.93 -14.19 -12.79
CA ASN A 150 -14.13 -13.35 -12.61
C ASN A 150 -14.39 -12.91 -11.16
N ALA A 151 -13.35 -12.44 -10.47
CA ALA A 151 -13.39 -12.00 -9.08
C ALA A 151 -13.67 -13.09 -8.03
N GLY A 152 -13.59 -14.37 -8.39
CA GLY A 152 -13.66 -15.50 -7.47
C GLY A 152 -12.40 -16.37 -7.52
N ILE A 153 -12.17 -17.13 -6.45
CA ILE A 153 -11.17 -18.18 -6.34
C ILE A 153 -11.91 -19.49 -6.05
N ALA A 154 -11.79 -20.47 -6.94
CA ALA A 154 -12.13 -21.85 -6.62
C ALA A 154 -10.95 -22.50 -5.89
N VAL A 155 -11.21 -23.17 -4.77
CA VAL A 155 -10.20 -23.90 -3.99
C VAL A 155 -10.41 -25.39 -4.19
N GLU A 156 -9.46 -26.04 -4.85
CA GLU A 156 -9.47 -27.48 -5.08
C GLU A 156 -8.41 -28.17 -4.24
N ASN A 157 -8.78 -29.25 -3.55
CA ASN A 157 -7.81 -30.05 -2.80
C ASN A 157 -6.93 -30.92 -3.73
N ALA A 158 -6.01 -31.69 -3.13
CA ALA A 158 -5.11 -32.58 -3.87
C ALA A 158 -5.81 -33.65 -4.75
N ASN A 159 -7.09 -33.94 -4.50
CA ASN A 159 -7.90 -34.88 -5.27
C ASN A 159 -8.76 -34.19 -6.35
N ALA A 160 -8.50 -32.91 -6.65
CA ALA A 160 -9.29 -32.08 -7.57
C ALA A 160 -10.78 -31.95 -7.18
N VAL A 161 -11.07 -32.02 -5.87
CA VAL A 161 -12.41 -31.73 -5.33
C VAL A 161 -12.44 -30.29 -4.87
N VAL A 162 -13.43 -29.51 -5.34
CA VAL A 162 -13.68 -28.15 -4.87
C VAL A 162 -14.11 -28.22 -3.40
N ILE A 163 -13.32 -27.60 -2.54
CA ILE A 163 -13.51 -27.55 -1.08
C ILE A 163 -13.81 -26.13 -0.57
N GLY A 164 -13.93 -25.15 -1.45
CA GLY A 164 -14.24 -23.79 -1.03
C GLY A 164 -14.24 -22.81 -2.18
N GLU A 165 -14.78 -21.63 -1.90
CA GLU A 165 -14.81 -20.50 -2.81
C GLU A 165 -14.46 -19.24 -2.01
N LEU A 166 -13.59 -18.39 -2.56
CA LEU A 166 -13.31 -17.06 -2.02
C LEU A 166 -13.72 -16.02 -3.05
N ILE A 167 -14.39 -14.97 -2.60
CA ILE A 167 -14.88 -13.89 -3.45
C ILE A 167 -14.02 -12.66 -3.18
N ARG A 168 -13.74 -11.89 -4.24
CA ARG A 168 -12.99 -10.63 -4.14
C ARG A 168 -13.69 -9.67 -3.19
N GLU A 169 -12.93 -9.18 -2.21
CA GLU A 169 -13.37 -8.20 -1.24
C GLU A 169 -12.85 -6.81 -1.65
N ILE A 170 -13.75 -5.87 -1.90
CA ILE A 170 -13.40 -4.46 -2.16
C ILE A 170 -13.56 -3.68 -0.86
N ARG A 171 -12.50 -3.64 -0.08
CA ARG A 171 -12.47 -2.93 1.21
C ARG A 171 -12.63 -1.42 1.01
N ARG A 172 -13.35 -0.79 1.94
CA ARG A 172 -13.51 0.67 2.02
C ARG A 172 -13.20 1.12 3.43
N SER A 173 -12.45 2.21 3.56
CA SER A 173 -12.15 2.76 4.88
C SER A 173 -13.44 3.27 5.54
N LYS A 174 -13.56 3.02 6.85
CA LYS A 174 -14.66 3.57 7.68
C LYS A 174 -14.61 5.10 7.77
N THR A 175 -13.47 5.70 7.49
CA THR A 175 -13.27 7.15 7.49
C THR A 175 -13.23 7.74 6.08
N GLN A 176 -13.46 6.93 5.03
CA GLN A 176 -13.55 7.45 3.66
C GLN A 176 -14.76 8.38 3.53
N GLY A 177 -14.55 9.55 2.94
CA GLY A 177 -15.55 10.61 2.83
C GLY A 177 -15.90 11.27 4.17
N MET A 178 -15.04 11.15 5.19
CA MET A 178 -15.31 11.75 6.49
C MET A 178 -15.44 13.27 6.35
N LYS A 179 -16.61 13.79 6.75
CA LYS A 179 -16.86 15.22 6.75
C LYS A 179 -15.96 15.92 7.77
N PRO A 180 -15.44 17.12 7.43
CA PRO A 180 -14.67 17.92 8.38
C PRO A 180 -15.50 18.22 9.64
N PRO A 181 -14.94 18.05 10.85
CA PRO A 181 -15.63 18.46 12.06
C PRO A 181 -15.75 19.99 12.14
N LYS A 182 -16.67 20.48 12.98
CA LYS A 182 -16.83 21.93 13.19
C LYS A 182 -15.50 22.57 13.61
N GLY A 183 -15.09 23.63 12.90
CA GLY A 183 -13.86 24.37 13.16
C GLY A 183 -12.63 23.82 12.43
N ALA A 184 -12.74 22.69 11.71
CA ALA A 184 -11.69 22.24 10.81
C ALA A 184 -11.58 23.18 9.60
N GLN A 185 -10.34 23.43 9.20
CA GLN A 185 -10.03 24.05 7.92
C GLN A 185 -10.04 22.99 6.84
N VAL A 186 -10.83 23.20 5.80
CA VAL A 186 -10.85 22.34 4.61
C VAL A 186 -9.74 22.81 3.67
N LEU A 187 -8.78 21.93 3.37
CA LEU A 187 -7.70 22.20 2.42
C LEU A 187 -8.10 21.79 1.01
N LEU A 188 -8.87 20.70 0.88
CA LEU A 188 -9.44 20.22 -0.37
C LEU A 188 -10.79 19.54 -0.08
N ASP A 189 -11.89 20.09 -0.58
CA ASP A 189 -13.21 19.47 -0.50
C ASP A 189 -13.46 18.63 -1.74
N SER A 190 -13.40 17.31 -1.62
CA SER A 190 -13.62 16.40 -2.74
C SER A 190 -15.06 15.90 -2.84
N SER A 191 -16.00 16.55 -2.15
CA SER A 191 -17.44 16.31 -2.34
C SER A 191 -17.99 17.01 -3.58
N ASP A 192 -17.27 18.01 -4.10
CA ASP A 192 -17.56 18.63 -5.39
C ASP A 192 -16.97 17.77 -6.53
N PRO A 193 -17.80 17.22 -7.43
CA PRO A 193 -17.32 16.46 -8.58
C PRO A 193 -16.71 17.35 -9.69
N LEU A 194 -16.69 18.67 -9.54
CA LEU A 194 -16.20 19.63 -10.54
C LEU A 194 -15.02 20.45 -10.02
N LEU A 195 -14.03 19.79 -9.40
CA LEU A 195 -12.80 20.49 -9.01
C LEU A 195 -12.06 21.02 -10.24
N THR A 196 -11.63 22.28 -10.14
CA THR A 196 -10.80 22.99 -11.12
C THR A 196 -9.55 23.53 -10.42
N GLU A 197 -8.58 24.08 -11.16
CA GLU A 197 -7.40 24.70 -10.54
C GLU A 197 -7.78 25.85 -9.57
N GLU A 198 -8.91 26.52 -9.80
CA GLU A 198 -9.47 27.53 -8.89
C GLU A 198 -9.89 26.93 -7.53
N SER A 199 -10.07 25.61 -7.46
CA SER A 199 -10.36 24.86 -6.23
C SER A 199 -9.11 24.55 -5.41
N LEU A 200 -7.91 24.94 -5.88
CA LEU A 200 -6.63 24.75 -5.19
C LEU A 200 -6.03 26.02 -4.56
N PRO A 201 -6.81 27.01 -4.05
CA PRO A 201 -6.24 28.26 -3.57
C PRO A 201 -5.34 28.05 -2.33
N ASN A 202 -5.50 26.92 -1.65
CA ASN A 202 -4.76 26.54 -0.45
C ASN A 202 -3.46 25.76 -0.74
N TRP A 203 -3.09 25.55 -2.00
CA TRP A 203 -1.94 24.72 -2.37
C TRP A 203 -0.92 25.49 -3.21
N VAL A 204 0.33 25.06 -3.12
CA VAL A 204 1.44 25.50 -3.98
C VAL A 204 2.21 24.27 -4.46
N SER A 205 2.69 24.30 -5.71
CA SER A 205 3.58 23.25 -6.21
C SER A 205 4.93 23.31 -5.48
N VAL A 206 5.56 22.15 -5.30
CA VAL A 206 6.94 22.08 -4.82
C VAL A 206 7.94 22.37 -5.94
N LYS A 207 7.50 22.27 -7.21
CA LYS A 207 8.30 22.62 -8.38
C LYS A 207 8.12 24.10 -8.67
N GLU A 208 9.22 24.85 -8.64
CA GLU A 208 9.20 26.30 -8.83
C GLU A 208 8.67 26.65 -10.23
N GLY A 209 7.72 27.58 -10.28
CA GLY A 209 7.10 28.02 -11.54
C GLY A 209 5.99 27.11 -12.08
N GLU A 210 5.65 26.02 -11.36
CA GLU A 210 4.53 25.15 -11.72
C GLU A 210 3.31 25.39 -10.81
N GLU A 211 2.12 25.12 -11.36
CA GLU A 211 0.86 25.15 -10.60
C GLU A 211 0.52 23.75 -10.07
N PRO A 212 -0.13 23.63 -8.90
CA PRO A 212 -0.72 22.39 -8.44
C PRO A 212 -1.66 21.77 -9.48
N GLN A 213 -1.61 20.45 -9.65
CA GLN A 213 -2.39 19.73 -10.66
C GLN A 213 -3.51 18.92 -10.02
N LEU A 214 -4.64 18.82 -10.73
CA LEU A 214 -5.76 17.94 -10.40
C LEU A 214 -5.79 16.72 -11.33
N ASP A 215 -6.36 15.65 -10.80
CA ASP A 215 -6.80 14.46 -11.53
C ASP A 215 -8.18 14.08 -10.98
N ASP A 216 -9.23 14.45 -11.71
CA ASP A 216 -10.63 14.35 -11.29
C ASP A 216 -10.87 15.03 -9.92
N VAL A 217 -11.33 14.30 -8.91
CA VAL A 217 -11.62 14.83 -7.57
C VAL A 217 -10.41 14.88 -6.63
N ALA A 218 -9.20 14.72 -7.17
CA ALA A 218 -7.97 14.56 -6.40
C ALA A 218 -6.86 15.52 -6.84
N ILE A 219 -6.05 15.96 -5.88
CA ILE A 219 -4.80 16.68 -6.15
C ILE A 219 -3.66 15.69 -6.35
N CYS A 220 -2.75 16.01 -7.28
CA CYS A 220 -1.52 15.27 -7.50
C CYS A 220 -0.53 15.47 -6.34
N GLN A 221 0.42 14.55 -6.22
CA GLN A 221 1.57 14.68 -5.33
C GLN A 221 2.47 15.87 -5.70
N GLY A 222 3.41 16.24 -4.84
CA GLY A 222 4.35 17.35 -5.10
C GLY A 222 3.78 18.71 -4.76
N VAL A 223 3.06 18.80 -3.65
CA VAL A 223 2.37 20.04 -3.24
C VAL A 223 2.55 20.31 -1.75
N ASN A 224 2.55 21.59 -1.41
CA ASN A 224 2.49 22.07 -0.03
C ASN A 224 1.18 22.81 0.22
N SER A 225 0.61 22.67 1.41
CA SER A 225 -0.45 23.59 1.83
C SER A 225 0.13 24.98 2.11
N LYS A 226 -0.61 26.03 1.75
CA LYS A 226 -0.31 27.41 2.17
C LYS A 226 -0.57 27.61 3.67
N ALA A 227 -1.58 26.92 4.19
CA ALA A 227 -1.88 26.91 5.61
C ALA A 227 -0.76 26.19 6.39
N THR A 228 -0.43 26.70 7.56
CA THR A 228 0.53 26.10 8.48
C THR A 228 -0.13 25.79 9.82
N PHE A 229 0.37 24.79 10.53
CA PHE A 229 -0.23 24.30 11.77
C PHE A 229 0.81 23.85 12.80
N GLN A 230 0.37 23.81 14.06
CA GLN A 230 1.05 23.20 15.21
C GLN A 230 0.38 21.86 15.55
N ASP A 231 -0.04 21.67 16.80
CA ASP A 231 -0.89 20.55 17.20
C ASP A 231 -2.15 20.50 16.33
N CYS A 232 -2.40 19.36 15.68
CA CYS A 232 -3.53 19.22 14.79
C CYS A 232 -4.11 17.80 14.75
N ILE A 233 -5.32 17.70 14.20
CA ILE A 233 -5.85 16.46 13.64
C ILE A 233 -5.95 16.66 12.14
N LEU A 234 -5.29 15.78 11.36
CA LEU A 234 -5.37 15.74 9.91
C LEU A 234 -6.22 14.54 9.48
N HIS A 235 -7.10 14.76 8.52
CA HIS A 235 -7.68 13.70 7.70
C HIS A 235 -7.23 13.88 6.26
N ILE A 236 -6.87 12.79 5.62
CA ILE A 236 -6.46 12.76 4.22
C ILE A 236 -6.81 11.41 3.61
N GLU A 237 -7.37 11.43 2.41
CA GLU A 237 -7.51 10.25 1.56
C GLU A 237 -6.40 10.20 0.53
N PHE A 238 -5.89 9.01 0.25
CA PHE A 238 -4.86 8.78 -0.76
C PHE A 238 -5.13 7.53 -1.59
N MET A 239 -4.59 7.50 -2.80
CA MET A 239 -4.65 6.35 -3.70
C MET A 239 -3.29 6.17 -4.38
N THR A 240 -2.73 4.98 -4.28
CA THR A 240 -1.49 4.60 -4.96
C THR A 240 -1.78 4.09 -6.37
N PRO A 241 -0.88 4.35 -7.34
CA PRO A 241 -0.98 3.79 -8.68
C PRO A 241 -0.72 2.28 -8.67
N PHE A 242 -1.24 1.57 -9.66
CA PHE A 242 -0.86 0.18 -9.90
C PHE A 242 0.45 0.14 -10.69
N MET A 243 1.50 -0.40 -10.08
CA MET A 243 2.86 -0.48 -10.66
C MET A 243 3.42 -1.90 -10.47
N PRO A 244 2.89 -2.91 -11.17
CA PRO A 244 3.15 -4.33 -10.87
C PRO A 244 4.61 -4.74 -11.08
N LYS A 245 5.39 -3.99 -11.85
CA LYS A 245 6.82 -4.24 -12.09
C LYS A 245 7.74 -3.49 -11.11
N ALA A 246 7.23 -2.50 -10.39
CA ALA A 246 8.01 -1.72 -9.43
C ALA A 246 8.14 -2.45 -8.08
N ARG A 247 9.24 -2.21 -7.36
CA ARG A 247 9.52 -2.81 -6.05
C ARG A 247 10.11 -1.81 -5.08
N GLY A 248 10.03 -2.13 -3.79
CA GLY A 248 10.58 -1.31 -2.72
C GLY A 248 10.09 0.14 -2.80
N GLN A 249 11.00 1.08 -2.56
CA GLN A 249 10.71 2.53 -2.58
C GLN A 249 10.39 3.10 -3.97
N ALA A 250 10.42 2.29 -5.04
CA ALA A 250 9.99 2.72 -6.38
C ALA A 250 8.52 2.38 -6.68
N ARG A 251 7.82 1.68 -5.78
CA ARG A 251 6.47 1.16 -6.00
C ARG A 251 5.42 2.06 -5.36
N GLY A 252 4.94 3.07 -6.09
CA GLY A 252 3.85 3.93 -5.63
C GLY A 252 4.22 4.84 -4.45
N ASN A 253 5.45 5.36 -4.44
CA ASN A 253 6.02 6.08 -3.30
C ASN A 253 5.63 7.57 -3.28
N SER A 254 5.27 8.06 -2.11
CA SER A 254 5.03 9.45 -1.75
C SER A 254 5.10 9.55 -0.22
N GLY A 255 4.66 10.64 0.39
CA GLY A 255 4.70 10.78 1.84
C GLY A 255 3.82 11.91 2.33
N VAL A 256 3.22 11.73 3.51
CA VAL A 256 2.41 12.75 4.19
C VAL A 256 3.25 13.33 5.32
N TYR A 257 3.81 14.52 5.09
CA TYR A 257 4.68 15.19 6.05
C TYR A 257 3.93 16.25 6.84
N LEU A 258 3.85 16.05 8.16
CA LEU A 258 3.30 17.01 9.10
C LEU A 258 4.34 18.09 9.37
N GLN A 259 3.92 19.36 9.26
CA GLN A 259 4.79 20.54 9.32
C GLN A 259 5.91 20.57 8.25
N GLY A 260 5.85 19.73 7.22
CA GLY A 260 6.96 19.51 6.30
C GLY A 260 8.19 18.89 6.97
N ARG A 261 7.99 18.21 8.11
CA ARG A 261 9.06 17.71 9.00
C ARG A 261 8.97 16.22 9.29
N TYR A 262 7.76 15.71 9.54
CA TYR A 262 7.58 14.36 10.07
C TYR A 262 6.64 13.56 9.19
N GLU A 263 7.17 12.51 8.58
CA GLU A 263 6.50 11.71 7.57
C GLU A 263 5.72 10.55 8.16
N VAL A 264 4.47 10.43 7.71
CA VAL A 264 3.77 9.15 7.64
C VAL A 264 3.86 8.67 6.19
N GLN A 265 4.47 7.51 6.01
CA GLN A 265 4.86 7.02 4.69
C GLN A 265 3.66 6.64 3.82
N VAL A 266 3.73 6.95 2.52
CA VAL A 266 2.77 6.47 1.51
C VAL A 266 3.50 5.61 0.48
N LEU A 267 3.13 4.35 0.39
CA LEU A 267 3.73 3.40 -0.54
C LEU A 267 2.70 2.36 -0.97
N ASP A 268 2.81 1.78 -2.17
CA ASP A 268 2.07 0.55 -2.46
C ASP A 268 2.75 -0.61 -1.72
N SER A 269 2.33 -0.79 -0.46
CA SER A 269 2.78 -1.86 0.44
C SER A 269 1.74 -2.96 0.59
N PHE A 270 0.82 -3.11 -0.37
CA PHE A 270 -0.18 -4.17 -0.35
C PHE A 270 0.47 -5.55 -0.30
N GLY A 271 0.12 -6.35 0.71
CA GLY A 271 0.69 -7.68 0.96
C GLY A 271 2.13 -7.70 1.48
N LEU A 272 2.75 -6.54 1.74
CA LEU A 272 4.09 -6.46 2.36
C LEU A 272 4.05 -6.61 3.88
N GLU A 273 5.20 -6.55 4.53
CA GLU A 273 5.35 -6.79 5.98
C GLU A 273 4.81 -5.64 6.84
N GLY A 274 4.83 -4.40 6.34
CA GLY A 274 4.52 -3.19 7.10
C GLY A 274 5.72 -2.71 7.89
N LYS A 275 6.85 -2.43 7.22
CA LYS A 275 8.06 -1.86 7.83
C LYS A 275 7.93 -0.35 8.10
N ASP A 276 8.88 0.20 8.83
CA ASP A 276 8.94 1.64 9.17
C ASP A 276 9.09 2.56 7.96
N ASN A 277 9.64 2.05 6.86
CA ASN A 277 9.76 2.74 5.56
C ASN A 277 8.71 2.28 4.53
N GLU A 278 7.71 1.49 4.95
CA GLU A 278 6.55 1.09 4.15
C GLU A 278 5.31 1.88 4.57
N CYS A 279 4.24 1.76 3.80
CA CYS A 279 3.02 2.55 3.98
C CYS A 279 2.48 2.47 5.41
N GLY A 280 2.21 3.63 5.99
CA GLY A 280 1.74 3.78 7.36
C GLY A 280 2.86 3.84 8.39
N GLY A 281 4.10 3.51 8.02
CA GLY A 281 5.28 3.73 8.87
C GLY A 281 5.48 5.20 9.20
N ILE A 282 5.93 5.47 10.44
CA ILE A 282 6.57 6.75 10.73
C ILE A 282 8.01 6.57 10.28
N TYR A 283 8.38 7.27 9.22
CA TYR A 283 9.51 6.89 8.38
C TYR A 283 10.84 6.78 9.15
N GLU A 284 11.47 5.60 9.11
CA GLU A 284 12.71 5.26 9.86
C GLU A 284 12.61 5.46 11.39
N VAL A 285 11.40 5.53 11.93
CA VAL A 285 11.14 5.70 13.38
C VAL A 285 10.35 4.52 13.93
N GLN A 286 9.24 4.13 13.30
CA GLN A 286 8.44 3.01 13.77
C GLN A 286 7.59 2.37 12.67
N ALA A 287 7.65 1.04 12.59
CA ALA A 287 6.77 0.21 11.78
C ALA A 287 5.31 0.27 12.28
N PRO A 288 4.31 0.32 11.40
CA PRO A 288 2.91 0.22 11.80
C PRO A 288 2.64 -1.11 12.54
N LYS A 289 1.76 -1.09 13.54
CA LYS A 289 1.38 -2.31 14.29
C LYS A 289 0.75 -3.39 13.40
N VAL A 290 0.14 -2.98 12.30
CA VAL A 290 -0.47 -3.85 11.29
C VAL A 290 -0.41 -3.14 9.95
N ASN A 291 -0.02 -3.86 8.89
CA ASN A 291 -0.13 -3.37 7.53
C ASN A 291 -1.62 -3.35 7.12
N MET A 292 -2.18 -2.14 6.98
CA MET A 292 -3.58 -1.93 6.61
C MET A 292 -3.75 -1.47 5.16
N CYS A 293 -2.76 -1.72 4.31
CA CYS A 293 -2.84 -1.38 2.91
C CYS A 293 -3.96 -2.13 2.21
N TYR A 294 -4.70 -1.38 1.41
CA TYR A 294 -5.56 -1.95 0.37
C TYR A 294 -4.76 -2.12 -0.93
N PRO A 295 -5.24 -2.94 -1.88
CA PRO A 295 -4.68 -2.95 -3.23
C PRO A 295 -4.59 -1.54 -3.84
N PRO A 296 -3.59 -1.25 -4.68
CA PRO A 296 -3.51 0.01 -5.42
C PRO A 296 -4.78 0.24 -6.26
N LEU A 297 -5.02 1.50 -6.64
CA LEU A 297 -6.27 1.98 -7.26
C LEU A 297 -7.50 1.92 -6.34
N GLN A 298 -7.30 1.71 -5.03
CA GLN A 298 -8.33 1.89 -4.01
C GLN A 298 -7.98 3.06 -3.09
N TRP A 299 -9.00 3.83 -2.73
CA TRP A 299 -8.86 4.93 -1.77
C TRP A 299 -8.62 4.40 -0.36
N GLN A 300 -7.65 5.01 0.30
CA GLN A 300 -7.24 4.72 1.66
C GLN A 300 -7.27 6.02 2.48
N THR A 301 -7.36 5.91 3.80
CA THR A 301 -7.38 7.09 4.68
C THR A 301 -6.24 7.06 5.67
N TYR A 302 -5.71 8.25 5.96
CA TYR A 302 -5.03 8.54 7.22
C TYR A 302 -5.84 9.52 8.06
N ASP A 303 -6.00 9.18 9.34
CA ASP A 303 -6.44 10.08 10.38
C ASP A 303 -5.29 10.23 11.39
N ILE A 304 -4.68 11.41 11.44
CA ILE A 304 -3.44 11.65 12.18
C ILE A 304 -3.68 12.69 13.27
N LYS A 305 -3.48 12.32 14.52
CA LYS A 305 -3.33 13.27 15.62
C LYS A 305 -1.85 13.57 15.82
N PHE A 306 -1.47 14.80 15.50
CA PHE A 306 -0.10 15.28 15.59
C PHE A 306 0.05 16.26 16.76
N THR A 307 1.11 16.09 17.53
CA THR A 307 1.56 17.04 18.57
C THR A 307 2.92 17.56 18.16
N ALA A 308 3.07 18.87 18.01
CA ALA A 308 4.30 19.48 17.56
C ALA A 308 5.42 19.33 18.60
N ALA A 309 6.66 19.29 18.13
CA ALA A 309 7.83 19.41 19.00
C ALA A 309 7.81 20.75 19.74
N LYS A 310 8.34 20.77 20.95
CA LYS A 310 8.41 21.98 21.78
C LYS A 310 9.83 22.49 21.86
N PHE A 311 9.96 23.80 21.89
CA PHE A 311 11.22 24.52 22.00
C PHE A 311 11.08 25.60 23.08
N ASP A 312 12.17 25.88 23.78
CA ASP A 312 12.22 27.04 24.69
C ASP A 312 12.52 28.34 23.95
N ALA A 313 12.55 29.46 24.69
CA ALA A 313 12.81 30.78 24.14
C ALA A 313 14.23 30.95 23.52
N SER A 314 15.17 30.06 23.86
CA SER A 314 16.52 30.04 23.26
C SER A 314 16.57 29.23 21.96
N GLY A 315 15.45 28.60 21.56
CA GLY A 315 15.38 27.72 20.40
C GLY A 315 15.84 26.28 20.70
N LYS A 316 16.09 25.93 21.97
CA LYS A 316 16.47 24.57 22.34
C LYS A 316 15.22 23.69 22.42
N LYS A 317 15.27 22.51 21.79
CA LYS A 317 14.21 21.50 21.85
C LYS A 317 14.01 20.99 23.28
N THR A 318 12.76 21.01 23.75
CA THR A 318 12.35 20.58 25.09
C THR A 318 11.40 19.39 25.07
N ALA A 319 10.74 19.10 23.94
CA ALA A 319 9.97 17.88 23.74
C ALA A 319 9.95 17.49 22.25
N ASN A 320 9.95 16.18 21.98
CA ASN A 320 9.80 15.64 20.63
C ASN A 320 8.36 15.75 20.13
N ALA A 321 8.21 15.75 18.81
CA ALA A 321 6.89 15.62 18.18
C ALA A 321 6.30 14.25 18.51
N ARG A 322 4.97 14.14 18.47
CA ARG A 322 4.28 12.87 18.68
C ARG A 322 3.15 12.65 17.69
N MET A 323 2.92 11.39 17.32
CA MET A 323 1.88 11.01 16.38
C MET A 323 1.05 9.81 16.85
N THR A 324 -0.27 9.91 16.68
CA THR A 324 -1.19 8.77 16.65
C THR A 324 -1.76 8.70 15.24
N VAL A 325 -1.64 7.55 14.60
CA VAL A 325 -2.06 7.37 13.19
C VAL A 325 -3.06 6.24 13.13
N TYR A 326 -4.18 6.52 12.46
CA TYR A 326 -5.11 5.51 12.00
C TYR A 326 -4.98 5.38 10.49
N HIS A 327 -4.88 4.14 10.00
CA HIS A 327 -4.89 3.81 8.58
C HIS A 327 -6.13 2.99 8.31
N ASN A 328 -6.99 3.49 7.42
CA ASN A 328 -8.27 2.86 7.10
C ASN A 328 -9.17 2.64 8.33
N GLY A 329 -9.10 3.56 9.31
CA GLY A 329 -9.84 3.50 10.57
C GLY A 329 -9.25 2.56 11.63
N VAL A 330 -8.12 1.90 11.37
CA VAL A 330 -7.41 1.04 12.32
C VAL A 330 -6.22 1.80 12.90
N LYS A 331 -6.10 1.83 14.24
CA LYS A 331 -4.97 2.49 14.92
C LYS A 331 -3.67 1.72 14.69
N ILE A 332 -2.78 2.25 13.86
CA ILE A 332 -1.48 1.64 13.55
C ILE A 332 -0.33 2.22 14.37
N HIS A 333 -0.48 3.45 14.89
CA HIS A 333 0.46 4.12 15.79
C HIS A 333 -0.28 4.76 16.95
N ASP A 334 0.28 4.69 18.16
CA ASP A 334 -0.36 5.21 19.38
C ASP A 334 0.60 6.09 20.18
N ASN A 335 0.44 7.42 20.04
CA ASN A 335 1.23 8.46 20.71
C ASN A 335 2.77 8.26 20.60
N VAL A 336 3.22 7.84 19.43
CA VAL A 336 4.61 7.54 19.11
C VAL A 336 5.45 8.81 19.16
N GLU A 337 6.63 8.73 19.76
CA GLU A 337 7.60 9.83 19.78
C GLU A 337 8.41 9.88 18.50
N VAL A 338 8.54 11.07 17.93
CA VAL A 338 9.28 11.30 16.67
C VAL A 338 10.45 12.22 16.99
N PRO A 339 11.67 11.66 17.16
CA PRO A 339 12.76 12.35 17.84
C PRO A 339 13.41 13.47 17.01
N LYS A 340 13.24 13.44 15.69
CA LYS A 340 13.79 14.41 14.74
C LYS A 340 12.92 14.49 13.49
N ALA A 341 13.14 15.50 12.65
CA ALA A 341 12.58 15.50 11.30
C ALA A 341 12.98 14.21 10.55
N THR A 342 12.03 13.63 9.82
CA THR A 342 12.27 12.43 9.01
C THR A 342 13.08 12.77 7.76
N ARG A 343 13.61 11.76 7.09
CA ARG A 343 14.42 11.95 5.89
C ARG A 343 13.63 12.71 4.81
N ALA A 344 14.35 13.53 4.04
CA ALA A 344 13.83 14.36 2.95
C ALA A 344 12.78 15.42 3.37
N ALA A 345 12.66 15.71 4.68
CA ALA A 345 11.83 16.80 5.17
C ALA A 345 12.23 18.15 4.53
N PRO A 346 11.30 18.88 3.88
CA PRO A 346 11.58 20.20 3.31
C PRO A 346 11.82 21.28 4.37
N ASN A 347 11.33 21.10 5.60
CA ASN A 347 11.56 22.01 6.71
C ASN A 347 12.50 21.42 7.75
N ALA A 348 13.42 22.23 8.26
CA ALA A 348 14.16 21.92 9.48
C ALA A 348 13.23 21.91 10.70
N GLU A 349 13.63 21.21 11.77
CA GLU A 349 12.93 21.29 13.05
C GLU A 349 13.03 22.71 13.64
N GLY A 350 11.93 23.20 14.20
CA GLY A 350 11.89 24.51 14.84
C GLY A 350 10.54 24.79 15.51
N PRO A 351 10.45 25.90 16.28
CA PRO A 351 9.25 26.27 17.02
C PRO A 351 8.08 26.68 16.12
N GLU A 352 8.36 27.09 14.89
CA GLU A 352 7.36 27.67 13.99
C GLU A 352 6.37 26.64 13.47
N SER A 353 5.14 27.11 13.20
CA SER A 353 4.13 26.32 12.48
C SER A 353 4.66 25.88 11.12
N GLY A 354 4.20 24.74 10.60
CA GLY A 354 4.64 24.23 9.29
C GLY A 354 3.47 23.77 8.43
N PHE A 355 3.70 23.68 7.12
CA PHE A 355 2.71 23.23 6.13
C PHE A 355 2.52 21.71 6.14
N LEU A 356 1.45 21.24 5.51
CA LEU A 356 1.31 19.86 5.04
C LEU A 356 2.10 19.72 3.75
N HIS A 357 2.97 18.72 3.66
CA HIS A 357 3.71 18.41 2.44
C HIS A 357 3.34 17.02 1.93
N LEU A 358 2.96 16.95 0.66
CA LEU A 358 2.66 15.72 -0.07
C LEU A 358 3.81 15.48 -1.06
N GLN A 359 4.66 14.52 -0.75
CA GLN A 359 5.94 14.34 -1.45
C GLN A 359 5.77 13.88 -2.90
N ASP A 360 6.52 14.47 -3.84
CA ASP A 360 6.73 13.89 -5.17
C ASP A 360 7.96 12.98 -5.14
N HIS A 361 7.75 11.68 -5.33
CA HIS A 361 8.81 10.68 -5.46
C HIS A 361 8.71 9.93 -6.81
N GLY A 362 8.19 10.60 -7.84
CA GLY A 362 8.08 10.06 -9.20
C GLY A 362 6.96 9.05 -9.41
N SER A 363 6.16 8.75 -8.37
CA SER A 363 4.96 7.92 -8.50
C SER A 363 3.71 8.80 -8.51
N PRO A 364 2.74 8.58 -9.42
CA PRO A 364 1.52 9.37 -9.51
C PRO A 364 0.50 9.02 -8.41
N VAL A 365 0.84 9.29 -7.15
CA VAL A 365 -0.09 9.16 -6.02
C VAL A 365 -1.13 10.29 -6.08
N ARG A 366 -2.36 9.99 -5.68
CA ARG A 366 -3.47 10.94 -5.65
C ARG A 366 -3.97 11.17 -4.24
N TYR A 367 -4.36 12.40 -3.94
CA TYR A 367 -4.85 12.79 -2.63
C TYR A 367 -6.19 13.52 -2.74
N ARG A 368 -7.09 13.29 -1.79
CA ARG A 368 -8.40 13.94 -1.79
C ARG A 368 -8.95 14.08 -0.38
N ASN A 369 -10.08 14.80 -0.24
CA ASN A 369 -10.79 15.00 1.04
C ASN A 369 -9.84 15.34 2.19
N ILE A 370 -9.24 16.53 2.13
CA ILE A 370 -8.15 16.92 3.01
C ILE A 370 -8.63 18.03 3.93
N TRP A 371 -8.60 17.80 5.23
CA TRP A 371 -8.94 18.81 6.23
C TRP A 371 -8.09 18.69 7.48
N VAL A 372 -7.89 19.83 8.15
CA VAL A 372 -7.07 19.95 9.35
C VAL A 372 -7.87 20.66 10.44
N LEU A 373 -7.97 20.04 11.61
CA LEU A 373 -8.44 20.69 12.83
C LEU A 373 -7.25 21.16 13.65
N ASP A 374 -7.01 22.48 13.68
CA ASP A 374 -6.01 23.10 14.52
C ASP A 374 -6.43 23.00 16.00
N LEU A 375 -5.67 22.22 16.77
CA LEU A 375 -5.96 21.97 18.18
C LEU A 375 -5.51 23.13 19.08
N VAL A 376 -4.54 23.96 18.65
CA VAL A 376 -4.15 25.17 19.38
C VAL A 376 -5.30 26.17 19.33
N LYS A 377 -5.81 26.44 18.12
CA LYS A 377 -6.95 27.34 17.91
C LYS A 377 -8.20 26.82 18.62
N ALA A 378 -8.55 25.54 18.45
CA ALA A 378 -9.73 24.96 19.09
C ALA A 378 -9.68 25.02 20.64
N ARG A 379 -8.48 24.86 21.24
CA ARG A 379 -8.31 25.01 22.71
C ARG A 379 -8.47 26.47 23.13
N ALA A 380 -7.93 27.42 22.37
CA ALA A 380 -8.08 28.85 22.66
C ALA A 380 -9.55 29.29 22.60
N GLU A 381 -10.31 28.82 21.61
CA GLU A 381 -11.74 29.09 21.47
C GLU A 381 -12.57 28.50 22.62
N ARG A 382 -12.26 27.26 23.05
CA ARG A 382 -12.93 26.65 24.22
C ARG A 382 -12.67 27.44 25.51
N LYS A 383 -11.41 27.83 25.73
CA LYS A 383 -11.01 28.65 26.88
C LYS A 383 -11.73 30.01 26.87
N ALA A 384 -11.82 30.66 25.72
CA ALA A 384 -12.55 31.92 25.57
C ALA A 384 -14.06 31.76 25.81
N ALA A 385 -14.63 30.60 25.50
CA ALA A 385 -16.04 30.26 25.74
C ALA A 385 -16.34 29.81 27.19
N GLY A 386 -15.36 29.80 28.09
CA GLY A 386 -15.53 29.38 29.49
C GLY A 386 -15.82 27.87 29.65
N LYS A 387 -15.39 27.05 28.67
CA LYS A 387 -15.60 25.60 28.64
C LYS A 387 -14.33 24.81 28.88
#